data_AF-A0A3B0ZN98-F1
#
_entry.id   AF-A0A3B0ZN98-F1
#
_cell.length_a   1.000
_cell.length_b   1.000
_cell.length_c   1.000
_cell.angle_alpha   90.00
_cell.angle_beta   90.00
_cell.angle_gamma   90.00
#
_symmetry.space_group_name_H-M   'P 1'
#
loop_
_entity.id
_entity.type
_entity.pdbx_description
1 polymer ?
#
loop_
_entity_poly.entity_id
_entity_poly.type
_entity_poly.pdbx_seq_one_letter_code
_entity_poly.pdbx_strand_id
1 'polypeptide(L)'
;MWKKTDDKVTVPIIKEAKQRYPLINQCSFDKNYYSKANIIELNKHLNQVILPKKGRCNQEEKAWQESDIFAEARRQHSGVEACINNLEIRGLNRCLSYGRDGFKRHVALSIVATNLHRIGLLLQRKELARLRRDERRKNQRLAA
;
A
#
# COMPACT_ATOMS: atom_id res chain seq x y z
N MET A 1 -12.42 9.58 5.89
CA MET A 1 -13.01 9.15 4.60
C MET A 1 -14.24 9.96 4.17
N TRP A 2 -15.22 10.28 5.03
CA TRP A 2 -16.20 11.35 4.75
C TRP A 2 -16.30 12.25 5.97
N LYS A 3 -15.99 13.55 5.83
CA LYS A 3 -15.92 14.52 6.95
C LYS A 3 -15.04 14.09 8.15
N LYS A 4 -14.05 13.23 7.91
CA LYS A 4 -13.06 12.80 8.93
C LYS A 4 -11.66 13.04 8.40
N THR A 5 -10.81 13.57 9.26
CA THR A 5 -9.37 13.78 9.04
C THR A 5 -8.59 12.48 9.17
N ASP A 6 -7.39 12.45 8.59
CA ASP A 6 -6.55 11.24 8.46
C ASP A 6 -6.11 10.68 9.82
N ASP A 7 -5.83 11.56 10.78
CA ASP A 7 -5.50 11.19 12.15
C ASP A 7 -6.63 10.39 12.83
N LYS A 8 -7.90 10.66 12.48
CA LYS A 8 -9.05 9.98 13.11
C LYS A 8 -9.30 8.58 12.56
N VAL A 9 -8.69 8.21 11.44
CA VAL A 9 -8.90 6.90 10.80
C VAL A 9 -7.73 5.94 11.01
N THR A 10 -6.58 6.43 11.50
CA THR A 10 -5.33 5.65 11.59
C THR A 10 -5.49 4.38 12.43
N VAL A 11 -5.97 4.51 13.67
CA VAL A 11 -6.17 3.37 14.59
C VAL A 11 -7.28 2.42 14.11
N PRO A 12 -8.49 2.90 13.71
CA PRO A 12 -9.52 2.03 13.16
C PRO A 12 -9.05 1.15 12.00
N ILE A 13 -8.26 1.72 11.07
CA ILE A 13 -7.73 0.98 9.92
C ILE A 13 -6.84 -0.18 10.39
N ILE A 14 -5.94 0.04 11.35
CA ILE A 14 -5.06 -1.02 11.86
C ILE A 14 -5.84 -2.08 12.63
N LYS A 15 -6.84 -1.69 13.43
CA LYS A 15 -7.70 -2.67 14.14
C LYS A 15 -8.43 -3.58 13.15
N GLU A 16 -9.03 -3.01 12.11
CA GLU A 16 -9.69 -3.80 11.07
C GLU A 16 -8.69 -4.65 10.27
N ALA A 17 -7.53 -4.09 9.91
CA ALA A 17 -6.49 -4.81 9.18
C ALA A 17 -5.98 -6.01 9.99
N LYS A 18 -5.78 -5.87 11.29
CA LYS A 18 -5.29 -6.95 12.16
C LYS A 18 -6.34 -8.04 12.39
N GLN A 19 -7.63 -7.70 12.37
CA GLN A 19 -8.70 -8.69 12.39
C GLN A 19 -8.70 -9.56 11.12
N ARG A 20 -8.47 -8.94 9.95
CA ARG A 20 -8.42 -9.66 8.66
C ARG A 20 -7.08 -10.37 8.43
N TYR A 21 -5.99 -9.79 8.94
CA TYR A 21 -4.62 -10.24 8.74
C TYR A 21 -3.87 -10.23 10.09
N PRO A 22 -4.04 -11.28 10.92
CA PRO A 22 -3.50 -11.33 12.28
C PRO A 22 -1.97 -11.16 12.38
N LEU A 23 -1.25 -11.46 11.29
CA LEU A 23 0.21 -11.39 11.22
C LEU A 23 0.75 -9.97 10.94
N ILE A 24 -0.11 -8.97 10.67
CA ILE A 24 0.36 -7.59 10.51
C ILE A 24 0.97 -7.10 11.82
N ASN A 25 2.25 -6.77 11.77
CA ASN A 25 3.05 -6.31 12.90
C ASN A 25 3.76 -4.96 12.65
N GLN A 26 3.75 -4.47 11.42
CA GLN A 26 4.34 -3.20 11.01
C GLN A 26 3.39 -2.48 10.05
N CYS A 27 3.31 -1.16 10.15
CA CYS A 27 2.66 -0.32 9.14
C CYS A 27 3.38 1.03 9.02
N SER A 28 3.49 1.51 7.78
CA SER A 28 4.06 2.82 7.47
C SER A 28 3.01 3.77 6.96
N PHE A 29 3.04 4.99 7.48
CA PHE A 29 2.03 6.02 7.27
C PHE A 29 2.65 7.29 6.74
N ASP A 30 1.79 8.15 6.19
CA ASP A 30 2.14 9.53 5.90
C ASP A 30 2.03 10.43 7.12
N LYS A 31 2.73 11.56 7.04
CA LYS A 31 2.81 12.57 8.10
C LYS A 31 1.45 13.11 8.56
N ASN A 32 0.44 13.10 7.67
CA ASN A 32 -0.90 13.61 7.98
C ASN A 32 -1.67 12.71 8.96
N TYR A 33 -1.28 11.45 9.11
CA TYR A 33 -1.88 10.52 10.07
C TYR A 33 -1.36 10.71 11.50
N TYR A 34 -0.39 11.61 11.71
CA TYR A 34 0.24 11.82 13.00
C TYR A 34 -0.69 12.50 14.02
N SER A 35 -0.81 11.86 15.18
CA SER A 35 -1.17 12.50 16.44
C SER A 35 -0.45 11.76 17.58
N LYS A 36 -0.22 12.42 18.72
CA LYS A 36 0.40 11.76 19.89
C LYS A 36 -0.42 10.54 20.35
N ALA A 37 -1.75 10.68 20.34
CA ALA A 37 -2.67 9.60 20.69
C ALA A 37 -2.55 8.41 19.71
N ASN A 38 -2.39 8.68 18.41
CA ASN A 38 -2.20 7.62 17.42
C ASN A 38 -0.91 6.85 17.65
N ILE A 39 0.21 7.51 17.92
CA ILE A 39 1.48 6.81 18.21
C ILE A 39 1.29 5.86 19.40
N ILE A 40 0.74 6.35 20.51
CA ILE A 40 0.54 5.55 21.73
C ILE A 40 -0.35 4.34 21.44
N GLU A 41 -1.47 4.56 20.76
CA GLU A 41 -2.43 3.49 20.51
C GLU A 41 -1.93 2.49 19.47
N LEU A 42 -1.27 2.95 18.39
CA LEU A 42 -0.71 2.07 17.36
C LEU A 42 0.37 1.14 17.90
N ASN A 43 1.22 1.61 18.83
CA ASN A 43 2.25 0.78 19.45
C ASN A 43 1.67 -0.37 20.31
N LYS A 44 0.38 -0.33 20.67
CA LYS A 44 -0.29 -1.48 21.30
C LYS A 44 -0.67 -2.56 20.28
N HIS A 45 -0.80 -2.19 19.01
CA HIS A 45 -1.27 -3.07 17.94
C HIS A 45 -0.15 -3.51 16.99
N LEU A 46 0.96 -2.80 16.92
CA LEU A 46 2.06 -3.05 15.99
C LEU A 46 3.38 -3.03 16.75
N ASN A 47 4.30 -3.92 16.37
CA ASN A 47 5.65 -3.94 16.92
C ASN A 47 6.47 -2.74 16.43
N GLN A 48 6.19 -2.29 15.20
CA GLN A 48 6.92 -1.19 14.56
C GLN A 48 5.94 -0.23 13.89
N VAL A 49 5.85 0.98 14.44
CA VAL A 49 5.01 2.06 13.92
C VAL A 49 5.87 3.06 13.16
N ILE A 50 5.72 3.11 11.85
CA ILE A 50 6.50 4.00 10.98
C ILE A 50 5.62 5.21 10.62
N LEU A 51 5.52 6.15 11.56
CA LEU A 51 4.68 7.34 11.43
C LEU A 51 5.52 8.61 11.69
N PRO A 52 5.87 9.40 10.66
CA PRO A 52 6.69 10.58 10.83
C PRO A 52 5.94 11.66 11.61
N LYS A 53 6.64 12.31 12.55
CA LYS A 53 6.04 13.36 13.37
C LYS A 53 5.65 14.58 12.54
N LYS A 54 4.45 15.11 12.80
CA LYS A 54 4.04 16.41 12.30
C LYS A 54 4.65 17.53 13.17
N GLY A 55 5.45 18.41 12.54
CA GLY A 55 6.13 19.52 13.22
C GLY A 55 7.58 19.20 13.59
N ARG A 56 8.13 19.90 14.60
CA ARG A 56 9.51 19.75 15.08
C ARG A 56 9.66 18.46 15.91
N CYS A 57 10.65 17.63 15.56
CA CYS A 57 11.04 16.45 16.34
C CYS A 57 11.90 16.84 17.54
N ASN A 58 11.76 16.11 18.64
CA ASN A 58 12.78 16.04 19.68
C ASN A 58 13.92 15.11 19.25
N GLN A 59 14.95 14.95 20.10
CA GLN A 59 16.12 14.13 19.76
C GLN A 59 15.77 12.66 19.53
N GLU A 60 14.93 12.07 20.39
CA GLU A 60 14.53 10.66 20.30
C GLU A 60 13.69 10.37 19.05
N GLU A 61 12.70 11.21 18.76
CA GLU A 61 11.83 11.08 17.58
C GLU A 61 12.63 11.27 16.28
N LYS A 62 13.66 12.12 16.31
CA LYS A 62 14.57 12.31 15.20
C LYS A 62 15.43 11.06 15.00
N ALA A 63 16.06 10.56 16.06
CA ALA A 63 16.85 9.32 16.02
C ALA A 63 16.01 8.12 15.52
N TRP A 64 14.74 8.03 15.93
CA TRP A 64 13.84 7.01 15.42
C TRP A 64 13.55 7.16 13.92
N GLN A 65 13.24 8.37 13.44
CA GLN A 65 12.98 8.62 12.02
C GLN A 65 14.21 8.47 11.12
N GLU A 66 15.41 8.62 11.70
CA GLU A 66 16.70 8.41 11.03
C GLU A 66 17.18 6.95 11.10
N SER A 67 16.47 6.06 11.81
CA SER A 67 16.84 4.66 11.90
C SER A 67 16.67 3.92 10.56
N ASP A 68 17.50 2.90 10.35
CA ASP A 68 17.45 2.07 9.13
C ASP A 68 16.09 1.40 8.94
N ILE A 69 15.46 0.95 10.04
CA ILE A 69 14.13 0.33 10.04
C ILE A 69 13.08 1.31 9.49
N PHE A 70 13.15 2.57 9.91
CA PHE A 70 12.23 3.61 9.46
C PHE A 70 12.44 3.93 7.98
N ALA A 71 13.69 4.09 7.56
CA ALA A 71 14.06 4.34 6.17
C ALA A 71 13.62 3.19 5.25
N GLU A 72 13.87 1.94 5.65
CA GLU A 72 13.50 0.77 4.87
C GLU A 72 12.00 0.66 4.66
N ALA A 73 11.20 0.84 5.71
CA ALA A 73 9.75 0.81 5.60
C ALA A 73 9.21 1.96 4.73
N ARG A 74 9.80 3.15 4.81
CA ARG A 74 9.41 4.28 3.95
C ARG A 74 9.69 4.05 2.46
N ARG A 75 10.71 3.25 2.09
CA ARG A 75 10.99 2.93 0.67
C ARG A 75 9.82 2.22 -0.02
N GLN A 76 8.99 1.48 0.73
CA GLN A 76 7.81 0.77 0.19
C GLN A 76 6.72 1.72 -0.31
N HIS A 77 6.74 2.99 0.11
CA HIS A 77 5.76 4.01 -0.34
C HIS A 77 5.80 4.21 -1.84
N SER A 78 6.98 4.14 -2.46
CA SER A 78 7.12 4.23 -3.91
C SER A 78 6.26 3.20 -4.66
N GLY A 79 6.17 1.98 -4.14
CA GLY A 79 5.32 0.92 -4.69
C GLY A 79 3.82 1.20 -4.48
N VAL A 80 3.45 1.77 -3.33
CA VAL A 80 2.08 2.17 -3.03
C VAL A 80 1.63 3.30 -3.95
N GLU A 81 2.44 4.35 -4.10
CA GLU A 81 2.16 5.48 -5.02
C GLU A 81 2.05 5.02 -6.47
N ALA A 82 2.91 4.09 -6.91
CA ALA A 82 2.79 3.50 -8.24
C ALA A 82 1.46 2.75 -8.44
N CYS A 83 0.96 2.07 -7.41
CA CYS A 83 -0.36 1.42 -7.43
C CYS A 83 -1.51 2.43 -7.44
N ILE A 84 -1.42 3.51 -6.67
CA ILE A 84 -2.41 4.60 -6.65
C ILE A 84 -2.47 5.27 -8.03
N ASN A 85 -1.33 5.64 -8.60
CA ASN A 85 -1.26 6.22 -9.93
C ASN A 85 -1.84 5.28 -11.01
N ASN A 86 -1.67 3.96 -10.86
CA ASN A 86 -2.31 2.99 -11.76
C ASN A 86 -3.84 3.05 -11.70
N LEU A 87 -4.39 3.19 -10.49
CA LEU A 87 -5.84 3.38 -10.30
C LEU A 87 -6.31 4.68 -10.96
N GLU A 88 -5.57 5.77 -10.77
CA GLU A 88 -5.91 7.09 -11.29
C GLU A 88 -5.95 7.11 -12.82
N ILE A 89 -4.91 6.58 -13.48
CA ILE A 89 -4.83 6.48 -14.95
C ILE A 89 -5.95 5.59 -15.51
N ARG A 90 -6.44 4.62 -14.73
CA ARG A 90 -7.55 3.73 -15.08
C ARG A 90 -8.93 4.27 -14.71
N GLY A 91 -9.03 5.57 -14.43
CA GLY A 91 -10.32 6.26 -14.27
C GLY A 91 -10.74 6.51 -12.82
N LEU A 92 -9.89 6.24 -11.83
CA LEU A 92 -10.15 6.68 -10.45
C LEU A 92 -9.95 8.20 -10.27
N ASN A 93 -9.23 8.87 -11.19
CA ASN A 93 -8.99 10.32 -11.15
C ASN A 93 -10.26 11.16 -11.29
N ARG A 94 -11.37 10.61 -11.81
CA ARG A 94 -12.64 11.31 -11.99
C ARG A 94 -13.83 10.43 -11.63
N CYS A 95 -14.51 10.78 -10.54
CA CYS A 95 -15.78 10.17 -10.15
C CYS A 95 -16.94 10.98 -10.73
N LEU A 96 -17.64 10.43 -11.73
CA LEU A 96 -18.86 11.02 -12.30
C LEU A 96 -20.12 10.71 -11.48
N SER A 97 -20.01 9.78 -10.53
CA SER A 97 -21.12 9.42 -9.66
C SER A 97 -21.32 10.48 -8.57
N TYR A 98 -22.57 10.84 -8.31
CA TYR A 98 -22.93 11.79 -7.27
C TYR A 98 -23.16 11.11 -5.91
N GLY A 99 -22.88 11.85 -4.84
CA GLY A 99 -23.17 11.42 -3.47
C GLY A 99 -22.21 10.35 -2.93
N ARG A 100 -22.35 10.07 -1.64
CA ARG A 100 -21.47 9.16 -0.90
C ARG A 100 -21.47 7.74 -1.47
N ASP A 101 -22.63 7.21 -1.80
CA ASP A 101 -22.76 5.82 -2.25
C ASP A 101 -22.31 5.66 -3.71
N GLY A 102 -22.53 6.69 -4.54
CA GLY A 102 -21.94 6.78 -5.87
C GLY A 102 -20.41 6.75 -5.81
N PHE A 103 -19.82 7.59 -4.96
CA PHE A 103 -18.36 7.61 -4.75
C PHE A 103 -17.81 6.26 -4.26
N LYS A 104 -18.44 5.66 -3.24
CA LYS A 104 -18.02 4.33 -2.74
C LYS A 104 -18.06 3.26 -3.83
N ARG A 105 -19.14 3.24 -4.63
CA ARG A 105 -19.28 2.29 -5.74
C ARG A 105 -18.19 2.50 -6.77
N HIS A 106 -17.92 3.76 -7.15
CA HIS A 106 -16.86 4.11 -8.11
C HIS A 106 -15.50 3.60 -7.62
N VAL A 107 -15.11 3.92 -6.39
CA VAL A 107 -13.85 3.47 -5.78
C VAL A 107 -13.77 1.94 -5.74
N ALA A 108 -14.83 1.26 -5.29
CA ALA A 108 -14.86 -0.19 -5.20
C ALA A 108 -14.66 -0.86 -6.56
N LEU A 109 -15.37 -0.39 -7.59
CA LEU A 109 -15.24 -0.91 -8.96
C LEU A 109 -13.85 -0.65 -9.55
N SER A 110 -13.27 0.53 -9.34
CA SER A 110 -11.90 0.84 -9.80
C SER A 110 -10.85 -0.08 -9.17
N ILE A 111 -10.98 -0.40 -7.88
CA ILE A 111 -10.09 -1.35 -7.19
C ILE A 111 -10.24 -2.75 -7.78
N VAL A 112 -11.48 -3.23 -7.96
CA VAL A 112 -11.75 -4.55 -8.55
C VAL A 112 -11.18 -4.64 -9.97
N ALA A 113 -11.44 -3.65 -10.83
CA ALA A 113 -10.94 -3.63 -12.20
C ALA A 113 -9.40 -3.65 -12.24
N THR A 114 -8.74 -2.83 -11.42
CA THR A 114 -7.27 -2.78 -11.35
C THR A 114 -6.68 -4.10 -10.87
N ASN A 115 -7.31 -4.75 -9.88
CA ASN A 115 -6.89 -6.06 -9.41
C ASN A 115 -7.01 -7.14 -10.51
N LEU A 116 -8.08 -7.13 -11.29
CA LEU A 116 -8.25 -8.03 -12.44
C LEU A 116 -7.15 -7.80 -13.50
N HIS A 117 -6.86 -6.54 -13.84
CA HIS A 117 -5.75 -6.21 -14.73
C HIS A 117 -4.40 -6.70 -14.20
N ARG A 118 -4.16 -6.54 -12.88
CA ARG A 118 -2.93 -7.00 -12.24
C ARG A 118 -2.78 -8.52 -12.32
N ILE A 119 -3.85 -9.26 -12.04
CA ILE A 119 -3.86 -10.73 -12.15
C ILE A 119 -3.57 -11.15 -13.59
N GLY A 120 -4.24 -10.55 -14.58
CA GLY A 120 -4.00 -10.83 -15.99
C GLY A 120 -2.53 -10.61 -16.40
N LEU A 121 -1.94 -9.49 -15.97
CA LEU A 121 -0.53 -9.19 -16.22
C LEU A 121 0.42 -10.22 -15.59
N LEU A 122 0.13 -10.69 -14.38
CA LEU A 122 0.94 -11.71 -13.69
C LEU A 122 0.86 -13.05 -14.43
N LEU A 123 -0.32 -13.44 -14.89
CA LEU A 123 -0.52 -14.66 -15.69
C LEU A 123 0.24 -14.60 -17.02
N GLN A 124 0.13 -13.48 -17.75
CA GLN A 124 0.86 -13.27 -19.01
C GLN A 124 2.37 -13.34 -18.81
N ARG A 125 2.92 -12.73 -17.75
CA ARG A 125 4.35 -12.80 -17.43
C ARG A 125 4.80 -14.22 -17.11
N LYS A 126 3.99 -14.97 -16.35
CA LYS A 126 4.27 -16.37 -16.02
C LYS A 126 4.32 -17.23 -17.29
N GLU A 127 3.38 -17.02 -18.20
CA GLU A 127 3.33 -17.75 -19.46
C GLU A 127 4.49 -17.39 -20.39
N LEU A 128 4.82 -16.11 -20.54
CA LEU A 128 5.97 -15.67 -21.32
C LEU A 128 7.28 -16.28 -20.79
N ALA A 129 7.45 -16.34 -19.46
CA ALA A 129 8.61 -17.00 -18.84
C ALA A 129 8.66 -18.50 -19.13
N ARG A 130 7.50 -19.18 -19.21
CA ARG A 130 7.42 -20.59 -19.61
C ARG A 130 7.84 -20.78 -21.07
N LEU A 131 7.26 -20.00 -21.99
CA LEU A 131 7.58 -20.08 -23.42
C LEU A 131 9.06 -19.84 -23.69
N ARG A 132 9.67 -18.85 -23.04
CA ARG A 132 11.13 -18.58 -23.16
C ARG A 132 12.00 -19.73 -22.66
N ARG A 133 11.57 -20.46 -21.61
CA ARG A 133 12.29 -21.64 -21.12
C ARG A 133 12.20 -22.79 -22.12
N ASP A 134 11.02 -23.00 -22.70
CA ASP A 134 10.79 -24.07 -23.68
C ASP A 134 11.59 -23.82 -24.97
N GLU A 135 11.64 -22.56 -25.44
CA GLU A 135 12.46 -22.14 -26.57
C GLU A 135 13.95 -22.38 -26.33
N ARG A 136 14.48 -21.97 -25.16
CA ARG A 136 15.88 -22.23 -24.79
C ARG A 136 16.22 -23.72 -24.79
N ARG A 137 15.33 -24.57 -24.27
CA ARG A 137 15.51 -26.03 -24.26
C ARG A 137 15.52 -26.60 -25.67
N LYS A 138 14.65 -26.13 -26.56
CA LYS A 138 14.65 -26.54 -27.98
C LYS A 138 15.96 -26.16 -28.66
N ASN A 139 16.43 -24.92 -28.47
CA ASN A 139 17.67 -24.45 -29.08
C ASN A 139 18.90 -25.21 -28.57
N GLN A 140 18.95 -25.56 -27.28
CA GLN A 140 20.02 -26.38 -26.71
C GLN A 140 20.03 -27.81 -27.27
N ARG A 141 18.86 -28.40 -27.53
CA ARG A 141 18.75 -29.73 -28.16
C ARG A 141 19.14 -29.73 -29.64
N LEU A 142 18.93 -28.62 -30.34
CA LEU A 142 19.32 -28.48 -31.75
C LEU A 142 20.83 -28.22 -31.93
N ALA A 143 21.50 -27.74 -30.88
CA ALA A 143 22.94 -27.44 -30.89
C ALA A 143 23.81 -28.60 -30.37
N ALA A 144 23.21 -29.70 -29.91
CA ALA A 144 23.86 -30.90 -29.41
C ALA A 144 23.75 -32.03 -30.46
#